data_AF-K1UH44-F1
#
_entry.id   AF-K1UH44-F1
#
_cell.length_a   1.000
_cell.length_b   1.000
_cell.length_c   1.000
_cell.angle_alpha   90.00
_cell.angle_beta   90.00
_cell.angle_gamma   90.00
#
_symmetry.space_group_name_H-M   'P 1'
#
loop_
_entity.id
_entity.type
_entity.pdbx_description
1 polymer ?
#
loop_
_entity_poly.entity_id
_entity_poly.type
_entity_poly.pdbx_seq_one_letter_code
_entity_poly.pdbx_strand_id
1 'polypeptide(L)'
;MDTEQLSMTKKTLVGVQFLFVAFGATVLVPLLIGIDPATALFTAGVGTFLFHFITKGKVPIFLGSSFAFIAPIIAATKQWG
;
A
#
# COMPACT_ATOMS: atom_id res chain seq x y z
N MET A 1 -17.98 1.79 -4.52
CA MET A 1 -18.52 1.12 -3.33
C MET A 1 -18.83 2.21 -2.32
N ASP A 2 -20.11 2.50 -2.09
CA ASP A 2 -20.53 3.65 -1.28
C ASP A 2 -20.37 3.30 0.20
N THR A 3 -19.20 3.62 0.74
CA THR A 3 -18.86 3.32 2.14
C THR A 3 -19.61 4.22 3.13
N GLU A 4 -20.22 5.31 2.65
CA GLU A 4 -20.92 6.32 3.45
C GLU A 4 -22.03 5.76 4.34
N GLN A 5 -22.79 4.75 3.87
CA GLN A 5 -23.92 4.17 4.59
C GLN A 5 -23.56 3.02 5.55
N LEU A 6 -22.28 2.61 5.63
CA LEU A 6 -21.87 1.51 6.50
C LEU A 6 -21.65 1.96 7.95
N SER A 7 -22.06 1.12 8.90
CA SER A 7 -21.71 1.31 10.32
C SER A 7 -20.19 1.25 10.52
N MET A 8 -19.69 1.90 11.58
CA MET A 8 -18.25 1.96 11.86
C MET A 8 -17.59 0.57 11.96
N THR A 9 -18.29 -0.42 12.50
CA THR A 9 -17.81 -1.81 12.55
C THR A 9 -17.64 -2.39 11.15
N LYS A 10 -18.62 -2.20 10.27
CA LYS A 10 -18.55 -2.70 8.89
C LYS A 10 -17.49 -1.95 8.07
N LYS A 11 -17.35 -0.63 8.28
CA LYS A 11 -16.27 0.18 7.67
C LYS A 11 -14.89 -0.36 8.04
N THR A 12 -14.70 -0.68 9.33
CA THR A 12 -13.44 -1.26 9.82
C THR A 12 -13.18 -2.62 9.19
N LEU A 13 -14.19 -3.50 9.14
CA LEU A 13 -14.06 -4.83 8.55
C LEU A 13 -13.70 -4.76 7.05
N VAL A 14 -14.36 -3.88 6.30
CA VAL A 14 -14.05 -3.63 4.88
C VAL A 14 -12.63 -3.09 4.71
N GLY A 15 -12.19 -2.18 5.59
CA GLY A 15 -10.82 -1.66 5.57
C GLY A 15 -9.79 -2.77 5.77
N VAL A 16 -10.04 -3.68 6.71
CA VAL A 16 -9.21 -4.88 6.92
C VAL A 16 -9.21 -5.78 5.69
N GLN A 17 -10.35 -6.02 5.05
CA GLN A 17 -10.41 -6.78 3.80
C GLN A 17 -9.56 -6.12 2.71
N PHE A 18 -9.65 -4.81 2.57
CA PHE A 18 -8.89 -4.07 1.56
C PHE A 18 -7.37 -4.12 1.81
N LEU A 19 -6.95 -4.12 3.08
CA LEU A 19 -5.55 -4.36 3.46
C LEU A 19 -5.05 -5.70 2.92
N PHE A 20 -5.81 -6.79 3.11
CA PHE A 20 -5.42 -8.11 2.61
C PHE A 20 -5.44 -8.21 1.08
N VAL A 21 -6.33 -7.46 0.40
CA VAL A 21 -6.31 -7.36 -1.07
C VAL A 21 -5.04 -6.66 -1.56
N ALA A 22 -4.64 -5.56 -0.92
CA ALA A 22 -3.43 -4.82 -1.29
C ALA A 22 -2.13 -5.48 -0.80
N PHE A 23 -2.21 -6.42 0.15
CA PHE A 23 -1.08 -7.11 0.76
C PHE A 23 -0.21 -7.82 -0.27
N GLY A 24 -0.82 -8.52 -1.24
CA GLY A 24 -0.10 -9.30 -2.23
C GLY A 24 0.92 -8.47 -3.01
N ALA A 25 0.49 -7.35 -3.58
CA ALA A 25 1.37 -6.42 -4.30
C ALA A 25 2.39 -5.77 -3.35
N THR A 26 1.94 -5.36 -2.17
CA THR A 26 2.76 -4.62 -1.19
C THR A 26 3.91 -5.46 -0.64
N VAL A 27 3.75 -6.78 -0.54
CA VAL A 27 4.81 -7.72 -0.13
C VAL A 27 5.61 -8.24 -1.31
N LEU A 28 4.97 -8.54 -2.44
CA LEU A 28 5.63 -9.14 -3.60
C LEU A 28 6.72 -8.23 -4.17
N VAL A 29 6.44 -6.94 -4.36
CA VAL A 29 7.42 -6.01 -4.96
C VAL A 29 8.69 -5.90 -4.11
N PRO A 30 8.63 -5.64 -2.79
CA PRO A 30 9.78 -5.68 -1.89
C PRO A 30 10.62 -6.94 -2.02
N LEU A 31 9.97 -8.11 -2.04
CA LEU A 31 10.66 -9.39 -2.18
C LEU A 31 11.41 -9.50 -3.51
N LEU A 32 10.81 -9.02 -4.61
CA LEU A 32 11.42 -9.04 -5.93
C LEU A 32 12.63 -8.11 -6.07
N ILE A 33 12.66 -7.00 -5.32
CA ILE A 33 13.76 -6.03 -5.35
C ILE A 33 14.73 -6.19 -4.17
N GLY A 34 14.53 -7.18 -3.30
CA GLY A 34 15.43 -7.53 -2.20
C GLY A 34 15.37 -6.63 -0.98
N ILE A 35 14.24 -5.95 -0.73
CA ILE A 35 14.04 -5.12 0.48
C ILE A 35 13.05 -5.79 1.45
N ASP A 36 13.14 -5.41 2.73
CA ASP A 36 12.28 -5.95 3.78
C ASP A 36 10.79 -5.62 3.57
N PRO A 37 9.90 -6.63 3.47
CA PRO A 37 8.47 -6.41 3.28
C PRO A 37 7.78 -5.71 4.45
N ALA A 38 8.27 -5.88 5.68
CA ALA A 38 7.68 -5.22 6.85
C ALA A 38 7.85 -3.70 6.78
N THR A 39 8.99 -3.24 6.31
CA THR A 39 9.27 -1.82 6.04
C THR A 39 8.33 -1.26 4.97
N ALA A 40 8.08 -2.00 3.89
CA ALA A 40 7.14 -1.61 2.84
C ALA A 40 5.70 -1.54 3.36
N LEU A 41 5.25 -2.53 4.14
CA LEU A 41 3.91 -2.53 4.75
C LEU A 41 3.72 -1.37 5.74
N PHE A 42 4.73 -1.11 6.57
CA PHE A 42 4.69 0.00 7.53
C PHE A 42 4.58 1.35 6.83
N THR A 43 5.45 1.59 5.84
CA THR A 43 5.45 2.85 5.07
C THR A 43 4.20 3.01 4.21
N ALA A 44 3.66 1.93 3.63
CA ALA A 44 2.38 1.91 2.95
C ALA A 44 1.21 2.34 3.87
N GLY A 45 1.17 1.81 5.10
CA GLY A 45 0.17 2.17 6.10
C GLY A 45 0.27 3.64 6.53
N VAL A 46 1.47 4.10 6.91
CA VAL A 46 1.72 5.49 7.30
C VAL A 46 1.42 6.44 6.14
N GLY A 47 1.87 6.11 4.93
CA GLY A 47 1.59 6.89 3.72
C GLY A 47 0.10 6.97 3.43
N THR A 48 -0.64 5.88 3.62
CA THR A 48 -2.11 5.87 3.47
C THR A 48 -2.78 6.81 4.46
N PHE A 49 -2.37 6.82 5.74
CA PHE A 49 -2.91 7.77 6.71
C PHE A 49 -2.57 9.22 6.35
N LEU A 50 -1.32 9.49 5.95
CA LEU A 50 -0.89 10.82 5.54
C LEU A 50 -1.69 11.31 4.32
N PHE A 51 -1.91 10.44 3.34
CA PHE A 51 -2.71 10.74 2.16
C PHE A 51 -4.14 11.12 2.52
N HIS A 52 -4.81 10.33 3.37
CA HIS A 52 -6.16 10.65 3.81
C HIS A 52 -6.21 11.95 4.62
N PHE A 53 -5.20 12.22 5.45
CA PHE A 53 -5.11 13.46 6.20
C PHE A 53 -5.01 14.67 5.27
N ILE A 54 -4.12 14.63 4.28
CA ILE A 54 -3.93 15.71 3.31
C ILE A 54 -5.16 15.89 2.41
N THR A 55 -5.75 14.80 1.94
CA THR A 55 -6.92 14.82 1.05
C THR A 55 -8.25 15.01 1.77
N LYS A 56 -8.22 15.17 3.11
CA LYS A 56 -9.41 15.31 3.98
C LYS A 56 -10.40 14.15 3.82
N GLY A 57 -9.88 12.94 3.61
CA GLY A 57 -10.69 11.72 3.49
C GLY A 57 -11.57 11.65 2.25
N LYS A 58 -11.38 12.51 1.24
CA LYS A 58 -12.23 12.54 0.03
C LYS A 58 -12.07 11.30 -0.86
N VAL A 59 -10.94 10.62 -0.76
CA VAL A 59 -10.57 9.51 -1.65
C VAL A 59 -10.24 8.28 -0.79
N PRO A 60 -11.11 7.26 -0.74
CA PRO A 60 -10.90 6.08 0.09
C PRO A 60 -10.01 5.06 -0.64
N ILE A 61 -8.69 5.18 -0.49
CA ILE A 61 -7.70 4.30 -1.14
C ILE A 61 -6.63 3.79 -0.18
N PHE A 62 -6.04 2.64 -0.48
CA PHE A 62 -4.82 2.16 0.18
C PHE A 62 -3.62 2.34 -0.76
N LEU A 63 -2.50 2.86 -0.24
CA LEU A 63 -1.26 3.01 -1.00
C LEU A 63 -0.45 1.71 -0.93
N GLY A 64 -0.31 1.00 -2.05
CA GLY A 64 0.51 -0.22 -2.16
C GLY A 64 1.77 -0.03 -2.99
N SER A 65 2.59 -1.07 -3.05
CA SER A 65 3.81 -1.08 -3.88
C SER A 65 3.47 -1.09 -5.38
N SER A 66 4.19 -0.28 -6.16
CA SER A 66 3.99 -0.15 -7.61
C SER A 66 4.95 -1.05 -8.40
N PHE A 67 4.39 -1.86 -9.31
CA PHE A 67 5.15 -2.81 -10.13
C PHE A 67 6.00 -2.10 -11.18
N ALA A 68 5.69 -0.83 -11.49
CA ALA A 68 6.46 -0.01 -12.42
C ALA A 68 7.91 0.21 -11.96
N PHE A 69 8.19 0.10 -10.66
CA PHE A 69 9.53 0.31 -10.11
C PHE A 69 10.39 -0.95 -10.05
N ILE A 70 9.86 -2.14 -10.35
CA ILE A 70 10.63 -3.38 -10.30
C ILE A 70 11.84 -3.32 -11.24
N ALA A 71 11.59 -3.11 -12.54
CA ALA A 71 12.66 -3.12 -13.55
C ALA A 71 13.69 -1.99 -13.34
N PRO A 72 13.31 -0.73 -13.09
CA PRO A 72 14.27 0.34 -12.81
C PRO A 72 15.11 0.09 -11.56
N ILE A 73 14.52 -0.41 -10.46
CA ILE A 73 15.26 -0.68 -9.22
C ILE A 73 16.26 -1.81 -9.45
N ILE A 74 15.86 -2.92 -10.09
CA ILE A 74 16.78 -4.01 -10.41
C ILE A 74 17.94 -3.54 -11.29
N ALA A 75 17.64 -2.72 -12.32
CA ALA A 75 18.66 -2.19 -13.21
C ALA A 75 19.65 -1.26 -12.46
N ALA A 76 19.14 -0.37 -11.61
CA ALA A 76 19.95 0.52 -10.80
C ALA A 76 20.83 -0.25 -9.79
N THR A 77 20.26 -1.23 -9.08
CA THR A 77 20.99 -2.08 -8.13
C THR A 77 22.09 -2.87 -8.83
N LYS A 78 21.87 -3.37 -10.06
CA LYS A 78 22.93 -4.07 -10.81
C LYS A 78 24.09 -3.15 -11.22
N GLN A 79 23.81 -1.88 -11.48
CA GLN A 79 24.82 -0.92 -11.95
C GLN A 79 25.59 -0.25 -10.81
N TRP A 80 24.94 -0.02 -9.67
CA TRP A 80 25.44 0.86 -8.60
C TRP A 80 25.39 0.23 -7.20
N GLY A 81 24.83 -0.97 -7.06
CA GLY A 81 24.66 -1.70 -5.80
C GLY A 81 25.75 -2.73 -5.55
#